data_AF-A0A2G1X306-F1
#
_entry.id   AF-A0A2G1X306-F1
#
_cell.length_a   1.000
_cell.length_b   1.000
_cell.length_c   1.000
_cell.angle_alpha   90.00
_cell.angle_beta   90.00
_cell.angle_gamma   90.00
#
_symmetry.space_group_name_H-M   'P 1'
#
loop_
_entity.id
_entity.type
_entity.pdbx_description
1 polymer ?
#
loop_
_entity_poly.entity_id
_entity_poly.type
_entity_poly.pdbx_seq_one_letter_code
_entity_poly.pdbx_strand_id
1 'polypeptide(L)'
;MVCYSFYDTLISYIKSTKGIVQLVAVLSILSIVTGVSTLTGAAKINFIADQLPLSATESAGFTGALTGFLLFLTSYGLRRRWRAAWYVSLFLVPTVTIQGVLQSSIFSTPLVLLSLVVFVILLSKDGVFDRNVTLTDTQIAAGLALVGAQAYGTIGTYSLRNEFRGINTLLDTFYFTLVTGSTVGYGDVTPIPESGFARLFALSVLIVSTATFAIALGTLLTPAIENRFTVLY
;
A
#
# COMPACT_ATOMS: atom_id res chain seq x y z
N MET A 1 1.71 37.82 24.19
CA MET A 1 2.21 38.03 22.81
C MET A 1 2.82 36.77 22.18
N VAL A 2 3.63 35.97 22.90
CA VAL A 2 4.25 34.74 22.37
C VAL A 2 3.24 33.63 21.98
N CYS A 3 2.15 33.47 22.74
CA CYS A 3 1.14 32.43 22.47
C CYS A 3 0.30 32.70 21.21
N TYR A 4 0.01 33.97 20.90
CA TYR A 4 -0.69 34.38 19.67
C TYR A 4 0.18 34.12 18.42
N SER A 5 1.48 34.44 18.50
CA SER A 5 2.44 34.19 17.41
C SER A 5 2.59 32.70 17.09
N PHE A 6 2.63 31.83 18.10
CA PHE A 6 2.68 30.38 17.89
C PHE A 6 1.39 29.83 17.26
N TYR A 7 0.23 30.32 17.72
CA TYR A 7 -1.07 29.89 17.21
C TYR A 7 -1.28 30.28 15.73
N ASP A 8 -0.93 31.51 15.36
CA ASP A 8 -1.01 31.98 13.96
C ASP A 8 -0.03 31.25 13.04
N THR A 9 1.18 30.96 13.54
CA THR A 9 2.19 30.18 12.81
C THR A 9 1.72 28.75 12.59
N LEU A 10 1.13 28.11 13.61
CA LEU A 10 0.58 26.77 13.54
C LEU A 10 -0.59 26.69 12.53
N ILE A 11 -1.51 27.65 12.57
CA ILE A 11 -2.65 27.72 11.63
C ILE A 11 -2.15 27.94 10.19
N SER A 12 -1.18 28.85 10.00
CA SER A 12 -0.58 29.10 8.69
C SER A 12 0.12 27.84 8.15
N TYR A 13 0.84 27.13 9.00
CA TYR A 13 1.51 25.87 8.67
C TYR A 13 0.53 24.77 8.27
N ILE A 14 -0.55 24.57 9.06
CA ILE A 14 -1.62 23.60 8.77
C ILE A 14 -2.36 23.94 7.47
N LYS A 15 -2.48 25.23 7.13
CA LYS A 15 -3.10 25.67 5.87
C LYS A 15 -2.20 25.47 4.64
N SER A 16 -0.88 25.33 4.83
CA SER A 16 0.07 25.15 3.74
C SER A 16 0.09 23.70 3.22
N THR A 17 0.17 23.53 1.89
CA THR A 17 0.35 22.19 1.28
C THR A 17 1.54 21.44 1.87
N LYS A 18 2.63 22.15 2.17
CA LYS A 18 3.84 21.56 2.75
C LYS A 18 3.59 21.03 4.17
N GLY A 19 2.82 21.75 4.97
CA GLY A 19 2.46 21.33 6.33
C GLY A 19 1.55 20.10 6.33
N ILE A 20 0.54 20.06 5.45
CA ILE A 20 -0.34 18.88 5.31
C ILE A 20 0.46 17.63 4.94
N VAL A 21 1.35 17.74 3.94
CA VAL A 21 2.24 16.64 3.55
C VAL A 21 3.10 16.16 4.72
N GLN A 22 3.69 17.09 5.48
CA GLN A 22 4.55 16.76 6.61
C GLN A 22 3.76 16.08 7.72
N LEU A 23 2.54 16.52 8.01
CA LEU A 23 1.65 15.88 8.97
C LEU A 23 1.28 14.45 8.56
N VAL A 24 0.94 14.23 7.28
CA VAL A 24 0.67 12.87 6.75
C VAL A 24 1.92 12.00 6.83
N ALA A 25 3.11 12.55 6.54
CA ALA A 25 4.36 11.82 6.68
C ALA A 25 4.67 11.45 8.13
N VAL A 26 4.48 12.36 9.09
CA VAL A 26 4.65 12.07 10.52
C VAL A 26 3.65 11.00 10.97
N LEU A 27 2.38 11.13 10.58
CA LEU A 27 1.34 10.14 10.86
C LEU A 27 1.72 8.75 10.32
N SER A 28 2.26 8.69 9.11
CA SER A 28 2.68 7.44 8.47
C SER A 28 3.80 6.74 9.24
N ILE A 29 4.81 7.50 9.69
CA ILE A 29 5.91 6.97 10.50
C ILE A 29 5.39 6.47 11.85
N LEU A 30 4.52 7.25 12.49
CA LEU A 30 3.91 6.86 13.76
C LEU A 30 3.08 5.57 13.61
N SER A 31 2.36 5.39 12.49
CA SER A 31 1.60 4.16 12.20
C SER A 31 2.53 2.96 12.02
N ILE A 32 3.64 3.13 11.31
CA ILE A 32 4.65 2.07 11.14
C ILE A 32 5.24 1.67 12.50
N VAL A 33 5.66 2.64 13.29
CA VAL A 33 6.24 2.40 14.63
C VAL A 33 5.22 1.72 15.55
N THR A 34 3.97 2.17 15.54
CA THR A 34 2.89 1.58 16.36
C THR A 34 2.63 0.13 15.94
N GLY A 35 2.49 -0.13 14.64
CA GLY A 35 2.26 -1.48 14.12
C GLY A 35 3.41 -2.45 14.46
N VAL A 36 4.66 -2.03 14.23
CA VAL A 36 5.85 -2.82 14.58
C VAL A 36 5.95 -3.04 16.10
N SER A 37 5.68 -2.02 16.92
CA SER A 37 5.72 -2.13 18.38
C SER A 37 4.68 -3.11 18.94
N THR A 38 3.54 -3.22 18.25
CA THR A 38 2.45 -4.14 18.61
C THR A 38 2.86 -5.58 18.31
N LEU A 39 3.51 -5.82 17.17
CA LEU A 39 4.01 -7.14 16.77
C LEU A 39 5.15 -7.64 17.67
N THR A 40 6.04 -6.76 18.15
CA THR A 40 7.16 -7.14 19.03
C THR A 40 6.78 -7.23 20.51
N GLY A 41 5.57 -6.79 20.88
CA GLY A 41 5.12 -6.73 22.27
C GLY A 41 5.83 -5.66 23.12
N ALA A 42 6.69 -4.83 22.53
CA ALA A 42 7.55 -3.87 23.23
C ALA A 42 6.80 -2.68 23.87
N ALA A 43 5.52 -2.49 23.54
CA ALA A 43 4.74 -1.31 23.95
C ALA A 43 3.30 -1.64 24.38
N LYS A 44 3.02 -2.87 24.85
CA LYS A 44 1.69 -3.25 25.35
C LYS A 44 1.34 -2.42 26.60
N ILE A 45 0.24 -1.65 26.53
CA ILE A 45 -0.39 -1.09 27.73
C ILE A 45 -1.50 -2.05 28.15
N ASN A 46 -1.40 -2.59 29.37
CA ASN A 46 -2.30 -3.57 29.98
C ASN A 46 -3.74 -3.07 30.26
N PHE A 47 -4.21 -1.95 29.69
CA PHE A 47 -5.51 -1.36 30.07
C PHE A 47 -6.69 -1.81 29.17
N ILE A 48 -6.43 -2.15 27.90
CA ILE A 48 -7.47 -2.59 26.93
C ILE A 48 -7.15 -3.97 26.33
N ALA A 49 -5.90 -4.43 26.45
CA ALA A 49 -5.44 -5.69 25.86
C ALA A 49 -6.19 -6.93 26.36
N ASP A 50 -6.79 -6.88 27.56
CA ASP A 50 -7.52 -8.01 28.15
C ASP A 50 -8.92 -8.20 27.54
N GLN A 51 -9.43 -7.22 26.79
CA GLN A 51 -10.79 -7.25 26.22
C GLN A 51 -10.83 -7.53 24.72
N LEU A 52 -9.70 -7.48 24.02
CA LEU A 52 -9.62 -7.70 22.57
C LEU A 52 -8.99 -9.06 22.24
N PRO A 53 -9.54 -9.83 21.28
CA PRO A 53 -8.95 -11.10 20.88
C PRO A 53 -7.56 -10.88 20.28
N LEU A 54 -6.58 -11.71 20.67
CA LEU A 54 -5.18 -11.62 20.23
C LEU A 54 -5.03 -11.54 18.71
N SER A 55 -5.84 -12.30 17.97
CA SER A 55 -5.85 -12.30 16.50
C SER A 55 -6.21 -10.94 15.89
N ALA A 56 -7.09 -10.16 16.53
CA ALA A 56 -7.43 -8.82 16.07
C ALA A 56 -6.28 -7.83 16.31
N THR A 57 -5.60 -7.94 17.45
CA THR A 57 -4.48 -7.07 17.80
C THR A 57 -3.26 -7.32 16.91
N GLU A 58 -2.92 -8.59 16.64
CA GLU A 58 -1.80 -8.97 15.76
C GLU A 58 -2.05 -8.58 14.30
N SER A 59 -3.25 -8.86 13.80
CA SER A 59 -3.63 -8.46 12.44
C SER A 59 -3.68 -6.93 12.29
N ALA A 60 -4.17 -6.20 13.30
CA ALA A 60 -4.14 -4.75 13.31
C ALA A 60 -2.71 -4.19 13.37
N GLY A 61 -1.78 -4.85 14.06
CA GLY A 61 -0.36 -4.48 14.09
C GLY A 61 0.30 -4.62 12.73
N PHE A 62 0.14 -5.78 12.07
CA PHE A 62 0.68 -6.03 10.72
C PHE A 62 0.06 -5.09 9.68
N THR A 63 -1.27 -5.04 9.63
CA THR A 63 -1.97 -4.19 8.66
C THR A 63 -1.77 -2.70 8.94
N GLY A 64 -1.59 -2.30 10.20
CA GLY A 64 -1.24 -0.93 10.60
C GLY A 64 0.14 -0.47 10.14
N ALA A 65 1.13 -1.37 10.20
CA ALA A 65 2.46 -1.08 9.66
C ALA A 65 2.41 -0.94 8.12
N LEU A 66 1.69 -1.83 7.44
CA LEU A 66 1.50 -1.77 5.99
C LEU A 66 0.75 -0.50 5.56
N THR A 67 -0.33 -0.15 6.25
CA THR A 67 -1.14 1.06 5.99
C THR A 67 -0.29 2.32 6.20
N GLY A 68 0.56 2.33 7.24
CA GLY A 68 1.55 3.38 7.46
C GLY A 68 2.53 3.52 6.30
N PHE A 69 3.09 2.42 5.79
CA PHE A 69 3.98 2.45 4.63
C PHE A 69 3.28 2.98 3.37
N LEU A 70 2.05 2.55 3.11
CA LEU A 70 1.24 3.06 1.99
C LEU A 70 0.94 4.56 2.13
N LEU A 71 0.66 5.05 3.34
CA LEU A 71 0.51 6.49 3.61
C LEU A 71 1.81 7.26 3.40
N PHE A 72 2.96 6.69 3.73
CA PHE A 72 4.26 7.31 3.48
C PHE A 72 4.48 7.52 1.98
N LEU A 73 4.20 6.50 1.15
CA LEU A 73 4.23 6.63 -0.31
C LEU A 73 3.20 7.64 -0.82
N THR A 74 1.99 7.61 -0.26
CA THR A 74 0.92 8.56 -0.59
C THR A 74 1.33 10.00 -0.28
N SER A 75 2.09 10.23 0.79
CA SER A 75 2.62 11.56 1.15
C SER A 75 3.51 12.15 0.04
N TYR A 76 4.23 11.32 -0.71
CA TYR A 76 4.98 11.76 -1.89
C TYR A 76 4.05 12.20 -3.03
N GLY A 77 2.95 11.49 -3.27
CA GLY A 77 1.92 11.91 -4.21
C GLY A 77 1.25 13.23 -3.83
N LEU A 78 0.99 13.43 -2.53
CA LEU A 78 0.48 14.71 -2.00
C LEU A 78 1.47 15.86 -2.22
N ARG A 79 2.79 15.63 -2.15
CA ARG A 79 3.81 16.66 -2.51
C ARG A 79 3.66 17.14 -3.96
N ARG A 80 3.31 16.22 -4.86
CA ARG A 80 3.05 16.52 -6.28
C ARG A 80 1.64 17.06 -6.54
N ARG A 81 0.83 17.25 -5.48
CA ARG A 81 -0.56 17.70 -5.49
C ARG A 81 -1.52 16.78 -6.25
N TRP A 82 -1.23 15.48 -6.29
CA TRP A 82 -2.06 14.54 -7.04
C TRP A 82 -3.41 14.28 -6.37
N ARG A 83 -4.49 14.42 -7.15
CA ARG A 83 -5.86 14.15 -6.70
C ARG A 83 -6.08 12.69 -6.30
N ALA A 84 -5.45 11.77 -7.03
CA ALA A 84 -5.45 10.35 -6.67
C ALA A 84 -4.83 10.11 -5.29
N ALA A 85 -3.71 10.76 -4.96
CA ALA A 85 -3.07 10.63 -3.65
C ALA A 85 -3.95 11.19 -2.52
N TRP A 86 -4.71 12.25 -2.79
CA TRP A 86 -5.68 12.79 -1.83
C TRP A 86 -6.82 11.81 -1.56
N TYR A 87 -7.44 11.21 -2.59
CA TYR A 87 -8.44 10.16 -2.40
C TYR A 87 -7.89 8.94 -1.65
N VAL A 88 -6.68 8.49 -1.99
CA VAL A 88 -6.01 7.39 -1.28
C VAL A 88 -5.80 7.75 0.20
N SER A 89 -5.36 8.97 0.51
CA SER A 89 -5.20 9.40 1.90
C SER A 89 -6.54 9.48 2.65
N LEU A 90 -7.63 9.88 1.99
CA LEU A 90 -8.96 9.92 2.60
C LEU A 90 -9.47 8.52 2.96
N PHE A 91 -8.99 7.48 2.28
CA PHE A 91 -9.30 6.09 2.62
C PHE A 91 -8.34 5.52 3.68
N LEU A 92 -7.03 5.76 3.53
CA LEU A 92 -6.01 5.19 4.41
C LEU A 92 -5.99 5.81 5.81
N VAL A 93 -6.23 7.12 5.95
CA VAL A 93 -6.18 7.79 7.27
C VAL A 93 -7.24 7.24 8.24
N PRO A 94 -8.53 7.09 7.85
CA PRO A 94 -9.52 6.40 8.70
C PRO A 94 -9.15 4.96 9.03
N THR A 95 -8.54 4.25 8.08
CA THR A 95 -8.07 2.87 8.30
C THR A 95 -7.00 2.84 9.40
N VAL A 96 -6.07 3.80 9.42
CA VAL A 96 -5.10 3.96 10.51
C VAL A 96 -5.77 4.28 11.84
N THR A 97 -6.82 5.11 11.85
CA THR A 97 -7.57 5.40 13.07
C THR A 97 -8.17 4.12 13.65
N ILE A 98 -8.85 3.31 12.83
CA ILE A 98 -9.47 2.04 13.24
C ILE A 98 -8.41 1.07 13.76
N GLN A 99 -7.32 0.88 13.01
CA GLN A 99 -6.22 0.00 13.41
C GLN A 99 -5.52 0.48 14.69
N GLY A 100 -5.33 1.80 14.85
CA GLY A 100 -4.74 2.39 16.05
C GLY A 100 -5.55 2.09 17.30
N VAL A 101 -6.88 2.20 17.23
CA VAL A 101 -7.78 1.83 18.34
C VAL A 101 -7.63 0.34 18.71
N LEU A 102 -7.47 -0.53 17.71
CA LEU A 102 -7.32 -1.98 17.94
C LEU A 102 -5.95 -2.38 18.49
N GLN A 103 -4.88 -1.63 18.19
CA GLN A 103 -3.50 -2.01 18.53
C GLN A 103 -3.14 -1.89 20.02
N SER A 104 -3.88 -1.12 20.83
CA SER A 104 -3.68 -0.99 22.29
C SER A 104 -2.21 -0.79 22.73
N SER A 105 -1.45 0.02 21.98
CA SER A 105 -0.03 0.34 22.23
C SER A 105 0.13 1.73 22.85
N ILE A 106 1.25 2.02 23.53
CA ILE A 106 1.60 3.38 24.02
C ILE A 106 1.51 4.43 22.90
N PHE A 107 1.86 4.04 21.68
CA PHE A 107 1.84 4.92 20.52
C PHE A 107 0.48 5.04 19.85
N SER A 108 -0.52 4.23 20.24
CA SER A 108 -1.86 4.24 19.63
C SER A 108 -2.63 5.52 19.91
N THR A 109 -2.55 6.06 21.13
CA THR A 109 -3.29 7.27 21.51
C THR A 109 -2.83 8.51 20.76
N PRO A 110 -1.52 8.84 20.65
CA PRO A 110 -1.08 9.95 19.80
C PRO A 110 -1.35 9.68 18.32
N LEU A 111 -1.31 8.42 17.87
CA LEU A 111 -1.62 8.04 16.48
C LEU A 111 -3.08 8.35 16.12
N VAL A 112 -4.02 7.92 16.95
CA VAL A 112 -5.46 8.12 16.75
C VAL A 112 -5.79 9.62 16.75
N LEU A 113 -5.30 10.37 17.74
CA LEU A 113 -5.53 11.82 17.82
C LEU A 113 -4.98 12.55 16.58
N LEU A 114 -3.74 12.27 16.19
CA LEU A 114 -3.14 12.86 15.01
C LEU A 114 -3.90 12.49 13.73
N SER A 115 -4.34 11.23 13.61
CA SER A 115 -5.09 10.75 12.44
C SER A 115 -6.41 11.50 12.25
N LEU A 116 -7.15 11.76 13.33
CA LEU A 116 -8.40 12.52 13.29
C LEU A 116 -8.16 13.97 12.84
N VAL A 117 -7.14 14.62 13.39
CA VAL A 117 -6.76 15.99 12.99
C VAL A 117 -6.39 16.04 11.51
N VAL A 118 -5.54 15.11 11.05
CA VAL A 118 -5.12 15.01 9.65
C VAL A 118 -6.32 14.76 8.73
N PHE A 119 -7.25 13.89 9.13
CA PHE A 119 -8.44 13.59 8.34
C PHE A 119 -9.33 14.80 8.12
N VAL A 120 -9.63 15.56 9.19
CA VAL A 120 -10.44 16.79 9.11
C VAL A 120 -9.77 17.83 8.22
N ILE A 121 -8.45 17.98 8.31
CA ILE A 121 -7.69 18.89 7.45
C ILE A 121 -7.79 18.45 5.99
N LEU A 122 -7.63 17.15 5.69
CA LEU A 122 -7.70 16.62 4.33
C LEU A 122 -9.09 16.80 3.69
N LEU A 123 -10.17 16.57 4.44
CA LEU A 123 -11.54 16.78 3.96
C LEU A 123 -11.78 18.24 3.54
N SER A 124 -11.17 19.19 4.23
CA SER A 124 -11.34 20.63 3.98
C SER A 124 -10.51 21.17 2.80
N LYS A 125 -9.78 20.30 2.06
CA LYS A 125 -8.72 20.71 1.11
C LYS A 125 -8.84 20.07 -0.28
N ASP A 126 -10.06 19.71 -0.68
CA ASP A 126 -10.38 19.16 -1.99
C ASP A 126 -9.80 19.95 -3.18
N GLY A 127 -9.84 21.28 -3.13
CA GLY A 127 -9.34 22.16 -4.19
C GLY A 127 -7.82 22.37 -4.24
N VAL A 128 -7.06 21.88 -3.26
CA VAL A 128 -5.58 22.04 -3.23
C VAL A 128 -4.85 20.93 -3.98
N PHE A 129 -5.49 19.75 -4.10
CA PHE A 129 -4.95 18.55 -4.74
C PHE A 129 -5.67 18.30 -6.06
N ASP A 130 -5.53 19.24 -6.99
CA ASP A 130 -6.26 19.30 -8.26
C ASP A 130 -5.52 18.63 -9.44
N ARG A 131 -4.25 18.25 -9.26
CA ARG A 131 -3.46 17.67 -10.35
C ARG A 131 -3.84 16.22 -10.59
N ASN A 132 -4.18 15.89 -11.83
CA ASN A 132 -4.38 14.50 -12.24
C ASN A 132 -3.05 13.80 -12.49
N VAL A 133 -3.01 12.49 -12.25
CA VAL A 133 -1.89 11.66 -12.68
C VAL A 133 -2.05 11.45 -14.18
N THR A 134 -1.16 12.05 -14.98
CA THR A 134 -1.13 11.84 -16.42
C THR A 134 -0.25 10.63 -16.72
N LEU A 135 -0.89 9.49 -17.01
CA LEU A 135 -0.21 8.28 -17.49
C LEU A 135 -0.16 8.31 -19.01
N THR A 136 0.94 7.82 -19.59
CA THR A 136 1.01 7.62 -21.04
C THR A 136 0.15 6.44 -21.47
N ASP A 137 -0.28 6.40 -22.72
CA ASP A 137 -1.02 5.26 -23.28
C ASP A 137 -0.26 3.93 -23.08
N THR A 138 1.07 3.98 -23.17
CA THR A 138 1.96 2.83 -22.90
C THR A 138 1.92 2.38 -21.44
N GLN A 139 1.87 3.30 -20.47
CA GLN A 139 1.75 2.97 -19.06
C GLN A 139 0.37 2.38 -18.73
N ILE A 140 -0.70 2.92 -19.33
CA ILE A 140 -2.06 2.38 -19.18
C ILE A 140 -2.14 0.97 -19.78
N ALA A 141 -1.64 0.78 -21.01
CA ALA A 141 -1.61 -0.51 -21.67
C ALA A 141 -0.81 -1.55 -20.88
N ALA A 142 0.37 -1.16 -20.35
CA ALA A 142 1.18 -2.02 -19.51
C ALA A 142 0.47 -2.40 -18.21
N GLY A 143 -0.21 -1.44 -17.56
CA GLY A 143 -1.01 -1.71 -16.37
C GLY A 143 -2.18 -2.65 -16.64
N LEU A 144 -2.92 -2.44 -17.73
CA LEU A 144 -4.01 -3.31 -18.15
C LEU A 144 -3.50 -4.72 -18.51
N ALA A 145 -2.37 -4.82 -19.20
CA ALA A 145 -1.74 -6.09 -19.52
C ALA A 145 -1.30 -6.85 -18.25
N LEU A 146 -0.73 -6.15 -17.27
CA LEU A 146 -0.37 -6.74 -15.98
C LEU A 146 -1.60 -7.25 -15.23
N VAL A 147 -2.66 -6.43 -15.12
CA VAL A 147 -3.92 -6.86 -14.49
C VAL A 147 -4.54 -8.05 -15.23
N GLY A 148 -4.53 -8.02 -16.56
CA GLY A 148 -5.00 -9.12 -17.41
C GLY A 148 -4.20 -10.40 -17.19
N ALA A 149 -2.87 -10.31 -17.08
CA ALA A 149 -2.01 -11.45 -16.78
C ALA A 149 -2.28 -12.02 -15.39
N GLN A 150 -2.47 -11.16 -14.38
CA GLN A 150 -2.84 -11.59 -13.03
C GLN A 150 -4.20 -12.29 -13.02
N ALA A 151 -5.19 -11.75 -13.73
CA ALA A 151 -6.51 -12.37 -13.87
C ALA A 151 -6.43 -13.72 -14.61
N TYR A 152 -5.69 -13.77 -15.73
CA TYR A 152 -5.48 -14.99 -16.52
C TYR A 152 -4.87 -16.11 -15.69
N GLY A 153 -3.75 -15.82 -15.01
CA GLY A 153 -3.09 -16.81 -14.16
C GLY A 153 -3.95 -17.23 -12.98
N THR A 154 -4.59 -16.28 -12.29
CA THR A 154 -5.42 -16.58 -11.10
C THR A 154 -6.62 -17.44 -11.48
N ILE A 155 -7.42 -17.00 -12.46
CA ILE A 155 -8.65 -17.70 -12.87
C ILE A 155 -8.32 -19.06 -13.50
N GLY A 156 -7.31 -19.11 -14.37
CA GLY A 156 -6.92 -20.36 -15.03
C GLY A 156 -6.33 -21.38 -14.05
N THR A 157 -5.47 -20.94 -13.13
CA THR A 157 -4.91 -21.83 -12.09
C THR A 157 -6.02 -22.30 -11.14
N TYR A 158 -6.97 -21.42 -10.76
CA TYR A 158 -8.09 -21.81 -9.92
C TYR A 158 -9.01 -22.82 -10.60
N SER A 159 -9.21 -22.69 -11.91
CA SER A 159 -9.97 -23.65 -12.72
C SER A 159 -9.28 -25.01 -12.76
N LEU A 160 -7.95 -25.03 -12.80
CA LEU A 160 -7.12 -26.24 -12.79
C LEU A 160 -6.64 -26.65 -11.40
N ARG A 161 -7.24 -26.13 -10.32
CA ARG A 161 -6.72 -26.31 -8.94
C ARG A 161 -6.50 -27.77 -8.53
N ASN A 162 -7.29 -28.71 -9.06
CA ASN A 162 -7.15 -30.14 -8.78
C ASN A 162 -5.91 -30.77 -9.43
N GLU A 163 -5.32 -30.08 -10.41
CA GLU A 163 -4.11 -30.47 -11.12
C GLU A 163 -2.86 -29.72 -10.60
N PHE A 164 -3.01 -28.97 -9.51
CA PHE A 164 -1.94 -28.23 -8.84
C PHE A 164 -1.83 -28.66 -7.37
N ARG A 165 -0.61 -28.58 -6.82
CA ARG A 165 -0.35 -28.75 -5.39
C ARG A 165 -0.32 -27.39 -4.72
N GLY A 166 -0.79 -27.32 -3.47
CA GLY A 166 -0.71 -26.10 -2.65
C GLY A 166 -1.85 -25.10 -2.88
N ILE A 167 -2.96 -25.50 -3.49
CA ILE A 167 -4.10 -24.61 -3.79
C ILE A 167 -5.35 -25.06 -3.02
N ASN A 168 -5.81 -24.22 -2.09
CA ASN A 168 -7.05 -24.41 -1.34
C ASN A 168 -8.06 -23.29 -1.62
N THR A 169 -7.57 -22.10 -1.92
CA THR A 169 -8.37 -20.88 -2.05
C THR A 169 -8.04 -20.12 -3.34
N LEU A 170 -8.91 -19.17 -3.71
CA LEU A 170 -8.63 -18.24 -4.80
C LEU A 170 -7.39 -17.38 -4.49
N LEU A 171 -7.15 -17.09 -3.21
CA LEU A 171 -5.98 -16.32 -2.77
C LEU A 171 -4.68 -17.07 -3.08
N ASP A 172 -4.66 -18.40 -2.93
CA ASP A 172 -3.48 -19.22 -3.26
C ASP A 172 -3.13 -19.16 -4.75
N THR A 173 -4.16 -19.10 -5.62
CA THR A 173 -3.95 -18.96 -7.08
C THR A 173 -3.49 -17.57 -7.49
N PHE A 174 -3.96 -16.55 -6.79
CA PHE A 174 -3.46 -15.18 -6.97
C PHE A 174 -2.01 -15.07 -6.52
N TYR A 175 -1.69 -15.64 -5.34
CA TYR A 175 -0.34 -15.74 -4.81
C TYR A 175 0.60 -16.44 -5.80
N PHE A 176 0.24 -17.61 -6.32
CA PHE A 176 1.02 -18.33 -7.34
C PHE A 176 1.29 -17.46 -8.57
N THR A 177 0.27 -16.77 -9.07
CA THR A 177 0.39 -15.91 -10.27
C THR A 177 1.29 -14.70 -10.01
N LEU A 178 1.17 -14.09 -8.83
CA LEU A 178 1.99 -12.97 -8.40
C LEU A 178 3.46 -13.38 -8.27
N VAL A 179 3.74 -14.47 -7.53
CA VAL A 179 5.09 -15.00 -7.26
C VAL A 179 5.78 -15.46 -8.55
N THR A 180 5.02 -16.04 -9.47
CA THR A 180 5.51 -16.46 -10.78
C THR A 180 5.84 -15.23 -11.64
N GLY A 181 4.92 -14.27 -11.74
CA GLY A 181 5.10 -13.04 -12.52
C GLY A 181 6.22 -12.15 -12.00
N SER A 182 6.43 -12.11 -10.69
CA SER A 182 7.56 -11.41 -10.05
C SER A 182 8.87 -12.19 -10.12
N THR A 183 8.89 -13.37 -10.75
CA THR A 183 10.05 -14.27 -10.88
C THR A 183 10.64 -14.75 -9.55
N VAL A 184 9.88 -14.69 -8.45
CA VAL A 184 10.35 -15.15 -7.14
C VAL A 184 10.32 -16.68 -7.08
N GLY A 185 9.22 -17.29 -7.51
CA GLY A 185 9.12 -18.74 -7.70
C GLY A 185 9.43 -19.59 -6.45
N TYR A 186 8.73 -19.37 -5.33
CA TYR A 186 8.97 -20.12 -4.08
C TYR A 186 8.85 -21.64 -4.22
N GLY A 187 8.07 -22.13 -5.20
CA GLY A 187 7.95 -23.56 -5.50
C GLY A 187 6.99 -24.35 -4.59
N ASP A 188 6.27 -23.65 -3.71
CA ASP A 188 5.22 -24.17 -2.84
C ASP A 188 3.91 -24.49 -3.58
N VAL A 189 3.60 -23.73 -4.64
CA VAL A 189 2.51 -24.02 -5.57
C VAL A 189 3.06 -24.44 -6.93
N THR A 190 2.76 -25.67 -7.35
CA THR A 190 3.28 -26.26 -8.61
C THR A 190 2.26 -27.19 -9.28
N PRO A 191 2.28 -27.32 -10.63
CA PRO A 191 1.46 -28.31 -11.31
C PRO A 191 1.89 -29.73 -10.92
N ILE A 192 0.93 -30.63 -10.79
CA ILE A 192 1.15 -32.03 -10.45
C ILE A 192 1.98 -32.72 -11.55
N PRO A 193 2.98 -33.56 -11.22
CA PRO A 193 3.90 -34.12 -12.20
C PRO A 193 3.24 -34.91 -13.34
N GLU A 194 2.11 -35.53 -13.06
CA GLU A 194 1.36 -36.37 -13.98
C GLU A 194 0.48 -35.54 -14.95
N SER A 195 0.22 -34.26 -14.67
CA SER A 195 -0.57 -33.40 -15.57
C SER A 195 0.32 -32.64 -16.56
N GLY A 196 0.36 -33.11 -17.81
CA GLY A 196 1.00 -32.40 -18.91
C GLY A 196 0.30 -31.07 -19.24
N PHE A 197 -1.03 -31.02 -19.15
CA PHE A 197 -1.78 -29.82 -19.48
C PHE A 197 -1.56 -28.70 -18.46
N ALA A 198 -1.63 -29.01 -17.16
CA ALA A 198 -1.36 -28.03 -16.10
C ALA A 198 0.07 -27.47 -16.18
N ARG A 199 1.05 -28.30 -16.58
CA ARG A 199 2.43 -27.85 -16.82
C ARG A 199 2.52 -26.86 -17.99
N LEU A 200 1.91 -27.17 -19.13
CA LEU A 200 1.87 -26.26 -20.28
C LEU A 200 1.15 -24.95 -19.94
N PHE A 201 0.04 -25.04 -19.19
CA PHE A 201 -0.65 -23.87 -18.69
C PHE A 201 0.24 -23.04 -17.75
N ALA A 202 0.90 -23.66 -16.76
CA ALA A 202 1.83 -22.97 -15.87
C ALA A 202 2.97 -22.28 -16.62
N LEU A 203 3.54 -22.93 -17.66
CA LEU A 203 4.53 -22.31 -18.53
C LEU A 203 3.98 -21.09 -19.27
N SER A 204 2.72 -21.14 -19.72
CA SER A 204 2.07 -19.97 -20.34
C SER A 204 1.90 -18.82 -19.34
N VAL A 205 1.50 -19.11 -18.10
CA VAL A 205 1.38 -18.12 -17.02
C VAL A 205 2.75 -17.52 -16.71
N LEU A 206 3.80 -18.33 -16.67
CA LEU A 206 5.17 -17.87 -16.47
C LEU A 206 5.56 -16.84 -17.53
N ILE A 207 5.37 -17.16 -18.81
CA ILE A 207 5.74 -16.27 -19.92
C ILE A 207 4.91 -14.98 -19.87
N VAL A 208 3.58 -15.09 -19.78
CA VAL A 208 2.66 -13.95 -19.85
C VAL A 208 2.84 -13.04 -18.63
N SER A 209 2.86 -13.59 -17.42
CA SER A 209 2.97 -12.80 -16.19
C SER A 209 4.35 -12.16 -16.06
N THR A 210 5.43 -12.87 -16.39
CA THR A 210 6.80 -12.31 -16.30
C THR A 210 7.00 -11.18 -17.32
N ALA A 211 6.57 -11.38 -18.57
CA ALA A 211 6.71 -10.37 -19.62
C ALA A 211 5.93 -9.10 -19.28
N THR A 212 4.68 -9.24 -18.82
CA THR A 212 3.86 -8.08 -18.45
C THR A 212 4.39 -7.35 -17.22
N PHE A 213 4.95 -8.08 -16.23
CA PHE A 213 5.60 -7.46 -15.08
C PHE A 213 6.84 -6.65 -15.49
N ALA A 214 7.69 -7.21 -16.38
CA ALA A 214 8.85 -6.52 -16.91
C ALA A 214 8.48 -5.26 -17.71
N ILE A 215 7.46 -5.34 -18.56
CA ILE A 215 6.95 -4.19 -19.33
C ILE A 215 6.39 -3.12 -18.40
N ALA A 216 5.61 -3.50 -17.39
CA ALA A 216 5.06 -2.56 -16.40
C ALA A 216 6.18 -1.83 -15.64
N LEU A 217 7.22 -2.55 -15.20
CA LEU A 217 8.38 -1.91 -14.57
C LEU A 217 9.12 -0.98 -15.52
N GLY A 218 9.40 -1.42 -16.74
CA GLY A 218 10.10 -0.61 -17.75
C GLY A 218 9.35 0.70 -18.04
N THR A 219 8.05 0.62 -18.32
CA THR A 219 7.23 1.80 -18.64
C THR A 219 7.08 2.80 -17.48
N LEU A 220 7.17 2.32 -16.23
CA LEU A 220 7.14 3.19 -15.04
C LEU A 220 8.51 3.80 -14.72
N LEU A 221 9.60 3.08 -14.96
CA LEU A 221 10.95 3.52 -14.60
C LEU A 221 11.60 4.41 -15.66
N THR A 222 11.32 4.19 -16.94
CA THR A 222 11.94 4.95 -18.05
C THR A 222 11.81 6.46 -17.88
N PRO A 223 10.60 7.04 -17.63
CA PRO A 223 10.48 8.50 -17.46
C PRO A 223 11.24 9.04 -16.25
N ALA A 224 11.39 8.24 -15.19
CA ALA A 224 12.11 8.65 -13.99
C ALA A 224 13.63 8.74 -14.22
N ILE A 225 14.15 7.90 -15.12
CA ILE A 225 15.56 7.86 -15.52
C ILE A 225 15.85 9.01 -16.49
N GLU A 226 15.03 9.18 -17.52
CA GLU A 226 15.20 10.24 -18.54
C GLU A 226 15.23 11.64 -17.91
N ASN A 227 14.32 11.92 -16.97
CA ASN A 227 14.24 13.20 -16.27
C ASN A 227 15.52 13.54 -15.45
N ARG A 228 16.38 12.57 -15.14
CA ARG A 228 17.65 12.84 -14.45
C ARG A 228 18.77 13.26 -15.41
N PHE A 229 18.75 12.75 -16.64
CA PHE A 229 19.76 13.07 -17.64
C PHE A 229 19.53 14.45 -18.26
N THR A 230 18.28 14.85 -18.45
CA THR A 230 17.92 16.17 -19.00
C THR A 230 18.19 17.34 -18.04
N VAL A 231 18.42 17.07 -16.75
CA VAL A 231 18.75 18.11 -15.75
C VAL A 231 20.27 18.34 -15.65
N LEU A 232 21.09 17.47 -16.25
CA LEU A 232 22.56 17.54 -16.22
C LEU A 232 23.17 18.18 -17.47
N TYR A 233 22.36 18.63 -18.42
CA TYR A 233 22.74 19.40 -19.61
C TYR A 233 21.97 20.71 -19.64
#